data_AF-A0A358CUV0-F1
#
_entry.id   AF-A0A358CUV0-F1
#
_cell.length_a   1.000
_cell.length_b   1.000
_cell.length_c   1.000
_cell.angle_alpha   90.00
_cell.angle_beta   90.00
_cell.angle_gamma   90.00
#
_symmetry.space_group_name_H-M   'P 1'
#
loop_
_entity.id
_entity.type
_entity.pdbx_description
1 polymer ?
#
loop_
_entity_poly.entity_id
_entity_poly.type
_entity_poly.pdbx_seq_one_letter_code
_entity_poly.pdbx_strand_id
1 'polypeptide(L)'
;HDMEISHVIRAEEHLSNTPRQAFIYQSLGYTLPTFAHLPLVAEPGSRTKLSKRKLSKYLKNRDFAQVNEHGMKIANQIGLEPESDTFNPVIVDFYRDVGYLPWAIDNYLTLLGWSLDDHTEFFSRSQLIEHFSLERVNSSPASFDPKKLWTVQDHYMQQLSTAEKLDIMMPFLLKAGLVDEPIT
;
A
#
# COMPACT_ATOMS: atom_id res chain seq x y z
N HIS A 1 -6.77 -9.22 -26.05
CA HIS A 1 -6.26 -9.38 -27.42
C HIS A 1 -6.06 -8.01 -28.05
N ASP A 2 -7.12 -7.22 -28.20
CA ASP A 2 -7.10 -5.92 -28.91
C ASP A 2 -6.11 -4.89 -28.35
N MET A 3 -5.84 -4.92 -27.04
CA MET A 3 -4.85 -4.05 -26.38
C MET A 3 -3.43 -4.65 -26.33
N GLU A 4 -3.20 -5.77 -27.01
CA GLU A 4 -1.89 -6.43 -27.11
C GLU A 4 -1.20 -6.72 -25.76
N ILE A 5 -2.01 -6.99 -24.72
CA ILE A 5 -1.51 -7.30 -23.39
C ILE A 5 -0.62 -8.54 -23.46
N SER A 6 0.67 -8.37 -23.15
CA SER A 6 1.67 -9.45 -23.14
C SER A 6 1.73 -10.20 -21.82
N HIS A 7 1.50 -9.48 -20.70
CA HIS A 7 1.56 -10.02 -19.34
C HIS A 7 0.32 -9.60 -18.57
N VAL A 8 -0.38 -10.58 -17.98
CA VAL A 8 -1.50 -10.37 -17.06
C VAL A 8 -1.00 -10.64 -15.65
N ILE A 9 -0.72 -9.56 -14.91
CA ILE A 9 -0.28 -9.59 -13.51
C ILE A 9 -1.47 -9.19 -12.65
N ARG A 10 -1.94 -10.07 -11.75
CA ARG A 10 -3.14 -9.84 -10.93
C ARG A 10 -3.13 -10.67 -9.64
N ALA A 11 -4.07 -10.42 -8.74
CA ALA A 11 -4.18 -11.18 -7.48
C ALA A 11 -4.46 -12.68 -7.72
N GLU A 12 -3.93 -13.53 -6.83
CA GLU A 12 -4.06 -14.99 -6.86
C GLU A 12 -5.51 -15.51 -6.79
N GLU A 13 -6.45 -14.67 -6.33
CA GLU A 13 -7.87 -15.00 -6.34
C GLU A 13 -8.44 -15.25 -7.75
N HIS A 14 -7.75 -14.78 -8.79
CA HIS A 14 -8.11 -15.04 -10.18
C HIS A 14 -7.44 -16.29 -10.77
N LEU A 15 -6.58 -16.99 -10.02
CA LEU A 15 -5.83 -18.15 -10.52
C LEU A 15 -6.78 -19.23 -11.05
N SER A 16 -7.85 -19.53 -10.32
CA SER A 16 -8.87 -20.52 -10.71
C SER A 16 -9.64 -20.17 -11.99
N ASN A 17 -9.66 -18.89 -12.38
CA ASN A 17 -10.30 -18.42 -13.62
C ASN A 17 -9.37 -18.53 -14.83
N THR A 18 -8.06 -18.64 -14.61
CA THR A 18 -7.04 -18.65 -15.68
C THR A 18 -7.22 -19.81 -16.68
N PRO A 19 -7.50 -21.07 -16.27
CA PRO A 19 -7.74 -22.14 -17.23
C PRO A 19 -8.92 -21.88 -18.17
N ARG A 20 -10.01 -21.28 -17.66
CA ARG A 20 -11.18 -20.91 -18.46
C ARG A 20 -10.84 -19.81 -19.46
N GLN A 21 -10.09 -18.79 -19.01
CA GLN A 21 -9.65 -17.71 -19.89
C GLN A 21 -8.72 -18.24 -20.98
N ALA A 22 -7.75 -19.09 -20.62
CA ALA A 22 -6.84 -19.70 -21.58
C ALA A 22 -7.59 -20.50 -22.66
N PHE A 23 -8.60 -21.28 -22.26
CA PHE A 23 -9.46 -21.99 -23.20
C PHE A 23 -10.19 -21.05 -24.18
N ILE A 24 -10.70 -19.91 -23.68
CA ILE A 24 -11.34 -18.89 -24.53
C ILE A 24 -10.34 -18.30 -25.53
N TYR A 25 -9.14 -17.91 -25.05
CA TYR A 25 -8.08 -17.39 -25.92
C TYR A 25 -7.73 -18.36 -27.05
N GLN A 26 -7.50 -19.63 -26.70
CA GLN A 26 -7.17 -20.68 -27.66
C GLN A 26 -8.32 -20.95 -28.65
N SER A 27 -9.56 -20.96 -28.18
CA SER A 27 -10.75 -21.19 -29.02
C SER A 27 -10.97 -20.07 -30.03
N LEU A 28 -10.57 -18.85 -29.70
CA LEU A 28 -10.62 -17.69 -30.60
C LEU A 28 -9.38 -17.56 -31.50
N GLY A 29 -8.41 -18.48 -31.38
CA GLY A 29 -7.16 -18.43 -32.14
C GLY A 29 -6.20 -17.32 -31.70
N TYR A 30 -6.38 -16.77 -30.49
CA TYR A 30 -5.55 -15.68 -29.97
C TYR A 30 -4.30 -16.20 -29.25
N THR A 31 -3.22 -15.42 -29.34
CA THR A 31 -2.01 -15.66 -28.54
C THR A 31 -2.32 -15.50 -27.06
N LEU A 32 -1.90 -16.49 -26.26
CA LEU A 32 -2.07 -16.47 -24.82
C LEU A 32 -1.04 -15.50 -24.19
N PRO A 33 -1.44 -14.56 -23.33
CA PRO A 33 -0.49 -13.75 -22.57
C PRO A 33 0.19 -14.59 -21.49
N THR A 34 1.34 -14.12 -21.00
CA THR A 34 1.96 -14.67 -19.79
C THR A 34 1.12 -14.27 -18.58
N PHE A 35 0.82 -15.20 -17.69
CA PHE A 35 0.09 -14.92 -16.45
C PHE A 35 1.01 -14.96 -15.24
N ALA A 36 0.91 -13.94 -14.39
CA ALA A 36 1.53 -13.93 -13.06
C ALA A 36 0.45 -13.62 -12.02
N HIS A 37 0.39 -14.43 -10.96
CA HIS A 37 -0.60 -14.30 -9.90
C HIS A 37 0.11 -13.91 -8.61
N LEU A 38 -0.11 -12.69 -8.15
CA LEU A 38 0.49 -12.15 -6.94
C LEU A 38 -0.24 -12.71 -5.71
N PRO A 39 0.49 -13.16 -4.67
CA PRO A 39 -0.14 -13.64 -3.46
C PRO A 39 -0.90 -12.51 -2.77
N LEU A 40 -1.87 -12.89 -1.93
CA LEU A 40 -2.61 -11.94 -1.13
C LEU A 40 -1.72 -11.27 -0.06
N VAL A 41 -2.11 -10.07 0.36
CA VAL A 41 -1.59 -9.46 1.59
C VAL A 41 -2.33 -10.07 2.78
N ALA A 42 -1.58 -10.68 3.68
CA ALA A 42 -2.11 -11.34 4.86
C ALA A 42 -2.30 -10.38 6.03
N GLU A 43 -3.24 -10.72 6.92
CA GLU A 43 -3.41 -10.04 8.20
C GLU A 43 -2.16 -10.22 9.09
N PRO A 44 -1.84 -9.26 9.97
CA PRO A 44 -0.62 -9.31 10.80
C PRO A 44 -0.48 -10.63 11.57
N GLY A 45 0.66 -11.31 11.39
CA GLY A 45 0.99 -12.55 12.11
C GLY A 45 0.26 -13.80 11.64
N SER A 46 -0.27 -13.82 10.41
CA SER A 46 -1.08 -14.91 9.86
C SER A 46 -0.86 -15.02 8.35
N ARG A 47 -1.42 -16.07 7.75
CA ARG A 47 -1.49 -16.27 6.29
C ARG A 47 -2.86 -15.95 5.69
N THR A 48 -3.79 -15.50 6.53
CA THR A 48 -5.17 -15.22 6.12
C THR A 48 -5.27 -13.85 5.46
N LYS A 49 -6.08 -13.72 4.40
CA LYS A 49 -6.33 -12.45 3.71
C LYS A 49 -6.70 -11.29 4.63
N LEU A 50 -6.00 -10.17 4.48
CA LEU A 50 -6.37 -8.89 5.09
C LEU A 50 -7.68 -8.38 4.46
N SER A 51 -8.64 -7.98 5.29
CA SER A 51 -9.95 -7.52 4.80
C SER A 51 -10.64 -6.56 5.77
N LYS A 52 -11.38 -5.59 5.24
CA LYS A 52 -12.18 -4.63 6.06
C LYS A 52 -13.13 -5.33 7.05
N ARG A 53 -13.71 -6.46 6.63
CA ARG A 53 -14.70 -7.24 7.42
C ARG A 53 -14.18 -7.74 8.77
N LYS A 54 -12.85 -7.83 8.94
CA LYS A 54 -12.20 -8.34 10.15
C LYS A 54 -11.44 -7.24 10.90
N LEU A 55 -11.75 -5.96 10.67
CA LEU A 55 -11.03 -4.83 11.27
C LEU A 55 -10.96 -4.92 12.80
N SER A 56 -12.07 -5.28 13.47
CA SER A 56 -12.13 -5.45 14.92
C SER A 56 -11.16 -6.50 15.48
N LYS A 57 -10.80 -7.51 14.67
CA LYS A 57 -9.76 -8.48 15.00
C LYS A 57 -8.37 -7.85 14.91
N TYR A 58 -8.12 -7.07 13.86
CA TYR A 58 -6.81 -6.45 13.62
C TYR A 58 -6.48 -5.38 14.64
N LEU A 59 -7.49 -4.64 15.12
CA LEU A 59 -7.35 -3.64 16.18
C LEU A 59 -6.93 -4.24 17.55
N LYS A 60 -6.93 -5.57 17.70
CA LYS A 60 -6.35 -6.23 18.88
C LYS A 60 -4.82 -6.36 18.79
N ASN A 61 -4.27 -6.29 17.58
CA ASN A 61 -2.81 -6.21 17.39
C ASN A 61 -2.37 -4.78 17.73
N ARG A 62 -1.46 -4.65 18.70
CA ARG A 62 -1.01 -3.35 19.20
C ARG A 62 -0.46 -2.44 18.11
N ASP A 63 0.38 -2.97 17.23
CA ASP A 63 1.05 -2.15 16.21
C ASP A 63 0.05 -1.69 15.13
N PHE A 64 -0.92 -2.53 14.77
CA PHE A 64 -2.00 -2.15 13.86
C PHE A 64 -2.95 -1.11 14.48
N ALA A 65 -3.30 -1.29 15.76
CA ALA A 65 -4.14 -0.35 16.50
C ALA A 65 -3.49 1.03 16.56
N GLN A 66 -2.17 1.10 16.77
CA GLN A 66 -1.46 2.37 16.83
C GLN A 66 -1.49 3.13 15.50
N VAL A 67 -1.36 2.45 14.35
CA VAL A 67 -1.54 3.09 13.03
C VAL A 67 -2.93 3.69 12.91
N ASN A 68 -3.96 2.90 13.25
CA ASN A 68 -5.35 3.35 13.19
C ASN A 68 -5.61 4.54 14.12
N GLU A 69 -5.20 4.44 15.39
CA GLU A 69 -5.35 5.51 16.39
C GLU A 69 -4.65 6.79 15.99
N HIS A 70 -3.45 6.68 15.41
CA HIS A 70 -2.71 7.85 14.92
C HIS A 70 -3.48 8.54 13.78
N GLY A 71 -3.96 7.77 12.81
CA GLY A 71 -4.77 8.31 11.72
C GLY A 71 -6.08 8.94 12.19
N MET A 72 -6.78 8.31 13.14
CA MET A 72 -8.02 8.87 13.73
C MET A 72 -7.76 10.18 14.47
N LYS A 73 -6.63 10.30 15.18
CA LYS A 73 -6.24 11.56 15.83
C LYS A 73 -6.06 12.69 14.82
N ILE A 74 -5.36 12.42 13.72
CA ILE A 74 -5.16 13.40 12.65
C ILE A 74 -6.51 13.77 12.03
N ALA A 75 -7.31 12.79 11.63
CA ALA A 75 -8.62 13.00 11.02
C ALA A 75 -9.52 13.89 11.88
N ASN A 76 -9.65 13.58 13.18
CA ASN A 76 -10.42 14.39 14.12
C ASN A 76 -9.85 15.81 14.24
N GLN A 77 -8.53 15.95 14.26
CA GLN A 77 -7.89 17.26 14.39
C GLN A 77 -8.14 18.15 13.18
N ILE A 78 -8.19 17.58 11.97
CA ILE A 78 -8.40 18.33 10.72
C ILE A 78 -9.89 18.42 10.32
N GLY A 79 -10.81 18.07 11.23
CA GLY A 79 -12.25 18.16 11.00
C GLY A 79 -12.81 17.14 10.00
N LEU A 80 -12.13 16.02 9.76
CA LEU A 80 -12.73 14.89 9.06
C LEU A 80 -13.68 14.14 10.00
N GLU A 81 -14.75 13.60 9.44
CA GLU A 81 -15.69 12.72 10.14
C GLU A 81 -15.43 11.26 9.70
N PRO A 82 -14.47 10.54 10.31
CA PRO A 82 -14.09 9.21 9.86
C PRO A 82 -15.16 8.17 10.24
N GLU A 83 -15.68 7.47 9.23
CA GLU A 83 -16.47 6.26 9.45
C GLU A 83 -15.57 5.02 9.36
N SER A 84 -15.71 4.08 10.28
CA SER A 84 -14.79 2.93 10.39
C SER A 84 -14.69 2.08 9.11
N ASP A 85 -15.75 2.03 8.30
CA ASP A 85 -15.81 1.23 7.08
C ASP A 85 -15.08 1.88 5.89
N THR A 86 -14.99 3.21 5.88
CA THR A 86 -14.38 4.01 4.80
C THR A 86 -13.02 4.58 5.21
N PHE A 87 -12.74 4.68 6.51
CA PHE A 87 -11.51 5.21 7.05
C PHE A 87 -10.83 4.19 7.98
N ASN A 88 -9.92 3.39 7.41
CA ASN A 88 -9.13 2.41 8.16
C ASN A 88 -7.85 2.01 7.40
N PRO A 89 -6.84 1.44 8.08
CA PRO A 89 -5.56 1.05 7.47
C PRO A 89 -5.62 -0.07 6.42
N VAL A 90 -6.80 -0.62 6.09
CA VAL A 90 -6.94 -1.60 4.98
C VAL A 90 -7.27 -0.89 3.65
N ILE A 91 -7.32 0.45 3.63
CA ILE A 91 -7.68 1.28 2.48
C ILE A 91 -6.56 2.29 2.21
N VAL A 92 -6.25 2.52 0.92
CA VAL A 92 -5.20 3.48 0.53
C VAL A 92 -5.55 4.92 0.91
N ASP A 93 -6.83 5.31 0.81
CA ASP A 93 -7.32 6.65 1.16
C ASP A 93 -6.96 7.05 2.60
N PHE A 94 -7.01 6.11 3.54
CA PHE A 94 -6.60 6.35 4.94
C PHE A 94 -5.19 6.93 5.01
N TYR A 95 -4.23 6.37 4.28
CA TYR A 95 -2.84 6.81 4.31
C TYR A 95 -2.64 8.20 3.70
N ARG A 96 -3.32 8.46 2.59
CA ARG A 96 -3.32 9.79 1.94
C ARG A 96 -3.85 10.84 2.90
N ASP A 97 -4.97 10.55 3.54
CA ASP A 97 -5.71 11.53 4.34
C ASP A 97 -5.07 11.79 5.72
N VAL A 98 -4.11 10.95 6.14
CA VAL A 98 -3.37 11.09 7.41
C VAL A 98 -1.89 11.44 7.21
N GLY A 99 -1.49 11.84 6.01
CA GLY A 99 -0.19 12.45 5.74
C GLY A 99 0.97 11.48 5.50
N TYR A 100 0.70 10.24 5.08
CA TYR A 100 1.76 9.39 4.55
C TYR A 100 2.27 9.94 3.22
N LEU A 101 3.58 9.82 3.00
CA LEU A 101 4.18 10.17 1.73
C LEU A 101 3.78 9.10 0.69
N PRO A 102 3.31 9.49 -0.51
CA PRO A 102 2.93 8.53 -1.55
C PRO A 102 4.03 7.50 -1.83
N TRP A 103 5.28 7.97 -1.90
CA TRP A 103 6.42 7.09 -2.17
C TRP A 103 6.73 6.12 -1.01
N ALA A 104 6.49 6.52 0.24
CA ALA A 104 6.64 5.61 1.38
C ALA A 104 5.65 4.44 1.30
N ILE A 105 4.42 4.71 0.83
CA ILE A 105 3.43 3.66 0.57
C ILE A 105 3.87 2.75 -0.58
N ASP A 106 4.30 3.30 -1.70
CA ASP A 106 4.77 2.51 -2.86
C ASP A 106 5.94 1.59 -2.48
N ASN A 107 6.95 2.12 -1.78
CA ASN A 107 8.07 1.32 -1.30
C ASN A 107 7.59 0.23 -0.33
N TYR A 108 6.77 0.58 0.67
CA TYR A 108 6.27 -0.40 1.64
C TYR A 108 5.47 -1.52 0.97
N LEU A 109 4.56 -1.18 0.05
CA LEU A 109 3.77 -2.17 -0.67
C LEU A 109 4.63 -3.07 -1.55
N THR A 110 5.71 -2.55 -2.11
CA THR A 110 6.69 -3.37 -2.86
C THR A 110 7.32 -4.44 -1.97
N LEU A 111 7.69 -4.09 -0.73
CA LEU A 111 8.25 -5.05 0.24
C LEU A 111 7.26 -6.17 0.63
N LEU A 112 5.97 -6.01 0.34
CA LEU A 112 4.95 -7.04 0.56
C LEU A 112 4.99 -8.11 -0.54
N GLY A 113 6.05 -8.91 -0.53
CA GLY A 113 6.20 -10.07 -1.41
C GLY A 113 7.25 -9.90 -2.50
N TRP A 114 7.98 -8.78 -2.53
CA TRP A 114 9.17 -8.62 -3.37
C TRP A 114 10.34 -8.10 -2.54
N SER A 115 11.54 -8.58 -2.82
CA SER A 115 12.78 -8.05 -2.27
C SER A 115 13.85 -7.96 -3.34
N LEU A 116 14.70 -6.94 -3.27
CA LEU A 116 15.87 -6.81 -4.16
C LEU A 116 16.94 -7.84 -3.77
N ASP A 117 17.20 -7.88 -2.48
CA ASP A 117 18.13 -8.73 -1.75
C ASP A 117 17.62 -8.86 -0.29
N ASP A 118 18.40 -9.48 0.60
CA ASP A 118 17.97 -9.75 1.97
C ASP A 118 18.07 -8.54 2.93
N HIS A 119 18.50 -7.36 2.46
CA HIS A 119 18.85 -6.23 3.32
C HIS A 119 18.32 -4.86 2.84
N THR A 120 18.05 -4.70 1.55
CA THR A 120 17.63 -3.43 0.97
C THR A 120 16.13 -3.26 1.16
N GLU A 121 15.77 -2.26 1.96
CA GLU A 121 14.38 -1.96 2.30
C GLU A 121 13.90 -0.60 1.77
N PHE A 122 14.81 0.26 1.31
CA PHE A 122 14.49 1.60 0.82
C PHE A 122 15.00 1.80 -0.60
N PHE A 123 14.14 2.31 -1.47
CA PHE A 123 14.42 2.49 -2.89
C PHE A 123 14.05 3.90 -3.33
N SER A 124 14.81 4.47 -4.26
CA SER A 124 14.28 5.52 -5.12
C SER A 124 13.37 4.89 -6.19
N ARG A 125 12.51 5.71 -6.81
CA ARG A 125 11.65 5.26 -7.91
C ARG A 125 12.45 4.69 -9.08
N SER A 126 13.56 5.32 -9.42
CA SER A 126 14.42 4.85 -10.50
C SER A 126 15.05 3.49 -10.18
N GLN A 127 15.56 3.30 -8.96
CA GLN A 127 16.12 2.01 -8.52
C GLN A 127 15.08 0.90 -8.56
N LEU A 128 13.86 1.17 -8.10
CA LEU A 128 12.81 0.16 -8.15
C LEU A 128 12.45 -0.21 -9.59
N ILE A 129 12.32 0.78 -10.48
CA ILE A 129 12.05 0.53 -11.91
C ILE A 129 13.17 -0.30 -12.55
N GLU A 130 14.43 0.00 -12.22
CA GLU A 130 15.60 -0.70 -12.77
C GLU A 130 15.70 -2.14 -12.30
N HIS A 131 15.36 -2.41 -11.03
CA HIS A 131 15.63 -3.71 -10.43
C HIS A 131 14.41 -4.62 -10.27
N PHE A 132 13.19 -4.08 -10.39
CA PHE A 132 11.98 -4.88 -10.25
C PHE A 132 11.93 -6.01 -11.29
N SER A 133 11.61 -7.20 -10.81
CA SER A 133 11.46 -8.38 -11.66
C SER A 133 10.44 -9.32 -11.03
N LEU A 134 9.67 -10.02 -11.87
CA LEU A 134 8.63 -10.94 -11.41
C LEU A 134 9.21 -12.20 -10.75
N GLU A 135 10.43 -12.58 -11.12
CA GLU A 135 11.17 -13.73 -10.58
C GLU A 135 11.51 -13.55 -9.10
N ARG A 136 11.60 -12.31 -8.64
CA ARG A 136 11.85 -11.95 -7.23
C ARG A 136 10.56 -11.83 -6.40
N VAL A 137 9.39 -12.02 -7.00
CA VAL A 137 8.12 -12.04 -6.27
C VAL A 137 7.96 -13.39 -5.57
N ASN A 138 7.84 -13.38 -4.25
CA ASN A 138 7.60 -14.56 -3.43
C ASN A 138 6.16 -15.08 -3.65
N SER A 139 5.98 -16.39 -3.69
CA SER A 139 4.67 -17.03 -3.78
C SER A 139 3.92 -17.11 -2.45
N SER A 140 4.59 -16.89 -1.32
CA SER A 140 3.99 -16.88 0.01
C SER A 140 3.33 -15.52 0.30
N PRO A 141 2.13 -15.52 0.91
CA PRO A 141 1.50 -14.29 1.38
C PRO A 141 2.40 -13.49 2.34
N ALA A 142 2.61 -12.22 2.02
CA ALA A 142 3.29 -11.29 2.91
C ALA A 142 2.30 -10.76 3.96
N SER A 143 2.70 -10.79 5.24
CA SER A 143 1.90 -10.19 6.31
C SER A 143 2.00 -8.67 6.25
N PHE A 144 0.87 -7.99 6.44
CA PHE A 144 0.87 -6.56 6.69
C PHE A 144 1.65 -6.26 7.98
N ASP A 145 2.69 -5.42 7.88
CA ASP A 145 3.59 -5.06 8.97
C ASP A 145 3.49 -3.54 9.27
N PRO A 146 2.72 -3.16 10.31
CA PRO A 146 2.57 -1.76 10.71
C PRO A 146 3.90 -1.09 11.11
N LYS A 147 4.84 -1.84 11.70
CA LYS A 147 6.13 -1.29 12.13
C LYS A 147 6.99 -0.95 10.92
N LYS A 148 7.07 -1.88 9.97
CA LYS A 148 7.80 -1.64 8.71
C LYS A 148 7.24 -0.43 7.97
N LEU A 149 5.91 -0.33 7.87
CA LEU A 149 5.25 0.82 7.26
C LEU A 149 5.71 2.15 7.89
N TRP A 150 5.75 2.24 9.22
CA TRP A 150 6.25 3.44 9.91
C TRP A 150 7.74 3.69 9.73
N THR A 151 8.56 2.64 9.73
CA THR A 151 10.00 2.76 9.43
C THR A 151 10.23 3.36 8.04
N VAL A 152 9.47 2.91 7.03
CA VAL A 152 9.56 3.44 5.66
C VAL A 152 9.08 4.88 5.60
N GLN A 153 7.94 5.20 6.24
CA GLN A 153 7.44 6.58 6.32
C GLN A 153 8.44 7.52 6.98
N ASP A 154 9.00 7.14 8.14
CA ASP A 154 9.97 7.95 8.89
C ASP A 154 11.25 8.17 8.08
N HIS A 155 11.77 7.12 7.43
CA HIS A 155 12.96 7.19 6.58
C HIS A 155 12.83 8.28 5.49
N TYR A 156 11.71 8.30 4.76
CA TYR A 156 11.51 9.31 3.72
C TYR A 156 11.17 10.68 4.29
N MET A 157 10.40 10.76 5.38
CA MET A 157 10.09 12.02 6.03
C MET A 157 11.35 12.72 6.54
N GLN A 158 12.34 11.98 7.03
CA GLN A 158 13.61 12.54 7.49
C GLN A 158 14.47 13.15 6.37
N GLN A 159 14.32 12.68 5.13
CA GLN A 159 15.07 13.19 3.98
C GLN A 159 14.55 14.53 3.46
N LEU A 160 13.30 14.87 3.75
CA LEU A 160 12.71 16.14 3.35
C LEU A 160 13.33 17.30 4.12
N SER A 161 13.63 18.38 3.40
CA SER A 161 14.00 19.66 3.97
C SER A 161 12.86 20.25 4.80
N THR A 162 13.18 21.22 5.65
CA THR A 162 12.17 21.93 6.46
C THR A 162 11.12 22.62 5.59
N ALA A 163 11.53 23.19 4.45
CA ALA A 163 10.61 23.84 3.51
C ALA A 163 9.62 22.84 2.90
N GLU A 164 10.11 21.70 2.40
CA GLU A 164 9.25 20.64 1.86
C GLU A 164 8.28 20.08 2.90
N LYS A 165 8.74 19.88 4.14
CA LYS A 165 7.88 19.47 5.26
C LYS A 165 6.79 20.49 5.51
N LEU A 166 7.14 21.78 5.56
CA LEU A 166 6.19 22.86 5.79
C LEU A 166 5.11 22.87 4.70
N ASP A 167 5.50 22.78 3.43
CA ASP A 167 4.57 22.75 2.30
C ASP A 167 3.57 21.59 2.40
N ILE A 168 4.04 20.40 2.77
CA ILE A 168 3.20 19.20 2.91
C ILE A 168 2.29 19.30 4.15
N MET A 169 2.78 19.89 5.24
CA MET A 169 2.04 20.02 6.49
C MET A 169 1.03 21.17 6.47
N MET A 170 1.23 22.20 5.65
CA MET A 170 0.40 23.41 5.65
C MET A 170 -1.09 23.13 5.51
N PRO A 171 -1.56 22.26 4.60
CA PRO A 171 -2.99 21.95 4.48
C PRO A 171 -3.57 21.30 5.75
N PHE A 172 -2.76 20.54 6.49
CA PHE A 172 -3.17 19.93 7.76
C PHE A 172 -3.24 20.97 8.88
N LEU A 173 -2.24 21.85 8.97
CA LEU A 173 -2.19 22.91 9.98
C LEU A 173 -3.36 23.88 9.84
N LEU A 174 -3.69 24.29 8.60
CA LEU A 174 -4.83 25.15 8.30
C LEU A 174 -6.16 24.49 8.67
N LYS A 175 -6.39 23.24 8.22
CA LYS A 175 -7.61 22.49 8.57
C LYS A 175 -7.75 22.25 10.07
N ALA A 176 -6.63 22.12 10.77
CA ALA A 176 -6.59 21.96 12.22
C ALA A 176 -6.80 23.26 13.00
N GLY A 177 -6.85 24.42 12.33
CA GLY A 177 -6.91 25.74 12.97
C GLY A 177 -5.67 26.06 13.82
N LEU A 178 -4.51 25.48 13.48
CA LEU A 178 -3.24 25.72 14.19
C LEU A 178 -2.47 26.91 13.62
N VAL A 179 -2.79 27.32 12.40
CA VAL A 179 -2.27 28.51 11.71
C VAL A 179 -3.40 29.18 10.95
N ASP A 180 -3.31 30.51 10.81
CA ASP A 180 -4.25 31.32 10.03
C ASP A 180 -3.67 31.66 8.64
N GLU A 181 -4.53 32.04 7.70
CA GLU A 181 -4.12 32.69 6.46
C GLU A 181 -4.35 34.22 6.55
N PRO A 182 -3.32 35.07 6.30
CA PRO A 182 -1.95 34.72 5.93
C PRO A 182 -1.13 34.22 7.12
N ILE A 183 -0.13 33.38 6.84
CA ILE A 183 0.79 32.80 7.83
C ILE A 183 1.56 33.94 8.52
N THR A 184 1.19 34.28 9.75
CA THR A 184 1.92 35.22 10.62
C THR A 184 2.84 34.51 11.59
#